data_AF-A0A084H0Q3-F1
#
_entry.id   AF-A0A084H0Q3-F1
#
_cell.length_a   1.000
_cell.length_b   1.000
_cell.length_c   1.000
_cell.angle_alpha   90.00
_cell.angle_beta   90.00
_cell.angle_gamma   90.00
#
_symmetry.space_group_name_H-M   'P 1'
#
loop_
_entity.id
_entity.type
_entity.pdbx_description
1 polymer ?
#
loop_
_entity_poly.entity_id
_entity_poly.type
_entity_poly.pdbx_seq_one_letter_code
_entity_poly.pdbx_strand_id
1 'polypeptide(L)'
;MSELLKDLQFRGLIQQMTDEEGLKKVLEEESVKLYTGFDPTADSLHIGHLLPILTLRRFQQAGHRPIALVGGATGMIGDPSGKKAERTLNTSDIVKEWSDKIKNQLSRFLDFDPSGKNPAVLANNFDWIGSMDLITFLRDVGKNFGINYMLAKDTVASRIESGISYTEFSYMILQSYDFLNLYREEGCRLQVGGSDQWGNITAGLELIRKSEENAKAFGLTVPLVTKSDGTKFGKTEGGAIWLDKEKTTPYEFYQFWINTDDRDVMKYIKFFTFMSHAEIEALEQELVSSPEKRAAQKALAEEMTKLVHGEKSLDQAIKISQALFSGNIKELTGDEIEQGFKDVPAFTVEEDEIGLIDLLVNAKISPSKRQAREDVSNGAVYINGERVQETDKVLGAEDRIDGKFTVIRRGKKKYTLIQYK
;
A
#
# COMPACT_ATOMS: atom_id res chain seq x y z
N MET A 1 -5.91 -29.34 -9.46
CA MET A 1 -5.94 -27.91 -9.15
C MET A 1 -4.52 -27.47 -9.40
N SER A 2 -4.32 -26.54 -10.34
CA SER A 2 -3.00 -25.97 -10.62
C SER A 2 -2.30 -25.65 -9.30
N GLU A 3 -1.00 -25.91 -9.19
CA GLU A 3 -0.24 -25.64 -7.97
C GLU A 3 -0.40 -24.17 -7.52
N LEU A 4 -0.52 -23.25 -8.49
CA LEU A 4 -0.84 -21.85 -8.24
C LEU A 4 -2.21 -21.68 -7.58
N LEU A 5 -3.28 -22.27 -8.11
CA LEU A 5 -4.62 -22.15 -7.53
C LEU A 5 -4.68 -22.76 -6.12
N LYS A 6 -3.93 -23.85 -5.87
CA LYS A 6 -3.74 -24.43 -4.52
C LYS A 6 -3.08 -23.45 -3.57
N ASP A 7 -2.01 -22.81 -3.99
CA ASP A 7 -1.33 -21.80 -3.18
C ASP A 7 -2.24 -20.60 -2.89
N LEU A 8 -2.93 -20.07 -3.90
CA LEU A 8 -3.87 -18.96 -3.73
C LEU A 8 -5.01 -19.32 -2.78
N GLN A 9 -5.56 -20.53 -2.86
CA GLN A 9 -6.61 -20.99 -1.95
C GLN A 9 -6.09 -21.19 -0.52
N PHE A 10 -4.91 -21.78 -0.34
CA PHE A 10 -4.26 -21.90 0.98
C PHE A 10 -4.06 -20.52 1.63
N ARG A 11 -3.67 -19.52 0.84
CA ARG A 11 -3.48 -18.15 1.30
C ARG A 11 -4.79 -17.39 1.51
N GLY A 12 -5.94 -17.95 1.13
CA GLY A 12 -7.23 -17.27 1.18
C GLY A 12 -7.36 -16.11 0.19
N LEU A 13 -6.64 -16.17 -0.94
CA LEU A 13 -6.57 -15.10 -1.94
C LEU A 13 -7.66 -15.18 -3.01
N ILE A 14 -8.50 -16.21 -2.99
CA ILE A 14 -9.60 -16.35 -3.95
C ILE A 14 -10.92 -16.03 -3.24
N GLN A 15 -11.54 -14.91 -3.61
CA GLN A 15 -12.86 -14.50 -3.14
C GLN A 15 -13.96 -15.04 -4.08
N GLN A 16 -13.82 -14.80 -5.38
CA GLN A 16 -14.70 -15.32 -6.43
C GLN A 16 -13.87 -15.65 -7.67
N MET A 17 -14.32 -16.64 -8.46
CA MET A 17 -13.78 -16.90 -9.78
C MET A 17 -14.86 -17.44 -10.71
N THR A 18 -14.72 -17.19 -12.01
CA THR A 18 -15.59 -17.75 -13.05
C THR A 18 -15.03 -19.06 -13.57
N ASP A 19 -15.90 -20.05 -13.83
CA ASP A 19 -15.54 -21.32 -14.47
C ASP A 19 -14.23 -21.92 -13.93
N GLU A 20 -14.25 -22.32 -12.65
CA GLU A 20 -13.06 -22.82 -11.96
C GLU A 20 -12.38 -23.98 -12.71
N GLU A 21 -13.15 -24.90 -13.29
CA GLU A 21 -12.63 -26.02 -14.06
C GLU A 21 -11.95 -25.55 -15.35
N GLY A 22 -12.57 -24.64 -16.10
CA GLY A 22 -12.00 -24.06 -17.31
C GLY A 22 -10.75 -23.23 -17.04
N LEU A 23 -10.78 -22.38 -16.00
CA LEU A 23 -9.63 -21.57 -15.59
C LEU A 23 -8.46 -22.46 -15.18
N LYS A 24 -8.72 -23.48 -14.36
CA LYS A 24 -7.71 -24.46 -13.96
C LYS A 24 -7.07 -25.11 -15.18
N LYS A 25 -7.87 -25.60 -16.12
CA LYS A 25 -7.38 -26.26 -17.33
C LYS A 25 -6.46 -25.34 -18.13
N VAL A 26 -6.90 -24.10 -18.37
CA VAL A 26 -6.12 -23.11 -19.12
C VAL A 26 -4.80 -22.74 -18.41
N LEU A 27 -4.79 -22.61 -17.08
CA LEU A 27 -3.57 -22.38 -16.32
C LEU A 27 -2.59 -23.57 -16.32
N GLU A 28 -3.08 -24.80 -16.50
CA GLU A 28 -2.25 -26.01 -16.60
C GLU A 28 -1.72 -26.24 -18.03
N GLU A 29 -2.43 -25.77 -19.06
CA GLU A 29 -2.11 -26.00 -20.47
C GLU A 29 -1.22 -24.91 -21.09
N GLU A 30 -1.31 -23.65 -20.64
CA GLU A 30 -0.60 -22.55 -21.27
C GLU A 30 -0.12 -21.43 -20.32
N SER A 31 0.86 -20.65 -20.78
CA SER A 31 1.29 -19.41 -20.13
C SER A 31 0.27 -18.29 -20.37
N VAL A 32 -0.77 -18.26 -19.55
CA VAL A 32 -1.84 -17.25 -19.59
C VAL A 32 -1.32 -15.82 -19.46
N LYS A 33 -1.84 -14.91 -20.30
CA LYS A 33 -1.78 -13.46 -20.04
C LYS A 33 -2.96 -13.04 -19.18
N LEU A 34 -2.68 -12.31 -18.11
CA LEU A 34 -3.68 -11.81 -17.16
C LEU A 34 -3.45 -10.34 -16.88
N TYR A 35 -4.48 -9.60 -16.46
CA TYR A 35 -4.32 -8.18 -16.11
C TYR A 35 -5.03 -7.75 -14.83
N THR A 36 -4.52 -6.66 -14.26
CA THR A 36 -5.19 -5.88 -13.21
C THR A 36 -5.07 -4.40 -13.57
N GLY A 37 -6.18 -3.67 -13.39
CA GLY A 37 -6.25 -2.22 -13.59
C GLY A 37 -5.89 -1.44 -12.33
N PHE A 38 -5.16 -0.33 -12.51
CA PHE A 38 -4.76 0.60 -11.45
C PHE A 38 -5.08 2.04 -11.89
N ASP A 39 -6.15 2.60 -11.33
CA ASP A 39 -6.53 3.99 -11.61
C ASP A 39 -5.64 5.00 -10.86
N PRO A 40 -5.07 6.00 -11.55
CA PRO A 40 -4.28 7.07 -10.96
C PRO A 40 -5.19 8.04 -10.20
N THR A 41 -5.45 7.74 -8.93
CA THR A 41 -6.28 8.57 -8.04
C THR A 41 -5.45 9.43 -7.07
N ALA A 42 -4.14 9.19 -7.05
CA ALA A 42 -3.11 9.94 -6.36
C ALA A 42 -1.77 9.74 -7.09
N ASP A 43 -0.78 10.55 -6.74
CA ASP A 43 0.61 10.47 -7.23
C ASP A 43 1.40 9.24 -6.73
N SER A 44 0.82 8.42 -5.85
CA SER A 44 1.42 7.19 -5.33
C SER A 44 0.34 6.14 -5.06
N LEU A 45 0.70 4.87 -5.20
CA LEU A 45 -0.06 3.77 -4.62
C LEU A 45 0.12 3.75 -3.09
N HIS A 46 -0.86 3.18 -2.40
CA HIS A 46 -0.82 2.84 -0.98
C HIS A 46 -1.02 1.33 -0.77
N ILE A 47 -0.83 0.83 0.46
CA ILE A 47 -0.88 -0.61 0.78
C ILE A 47 -2.18 -1.33 0.36
N GLY A 48 -3.30 -0.62 0.25
CA GLY A 48 -4.55 -1.18 -0.28
C GLY A 48 -4.46 -1.72 -1.72
N HIS A 49 -3.47 -1.29 -2.50
CA HIS A 49 -3.23 -1.81 -3.86
C HIS A 49 -2.26 -2.98 -3.89
N LEU A 50 -1.58 -3.29 -2.79
CA LEU A 50 -0.57 -4.36 -2.77
C LEU A 50 -1.20 -5.72 -3.06
N LEU A 51 -2.39 -6.01 -2.54
CA LEU A 51 -2.95 -7.36 -2.70
C LEU A 51 -3.13 -7.76 -4.18
N PRO A 52 -3.78 -6.95 -5.04
CA PRO A 52 -3.83 -7.25 -6.48
C PRO A 52 -2.45 -7.27 -7.17
N ILE A 53 -1.53 -6.36 -6.82
CA ILE A 53 -0.17 -6.30 -7.39
C ILE A 53 0.61 -7.57 -7.09
N LEU A 54 0.56 -8.02 -5.84
CA LEU A 54 1.27 -9.21 -5.41
C LEU A 54 0.64 -10.47 -5.96
N THR A 55 -0.69 -10.47 -6.18
CA THR A 55 -1.32 -11.55 -6.94
C THR A 55 -0.79 -11.61 -8.37
N LEU A 56 -0.68 -10.48 -9.10
CA LEU A 56 -0.02 -10.48 -10.42
C LEU A 56 1.40 -11.08 -10.37
N ARG A 57 2.18 -10.71 -9.33
CA ARG A 57 3.52 -11.27 -9.12
C ARG A 57 3.49 -12.78 -8.87
N ARG A 58 2.52 -13.32 -8.11
CA ARG A 58 2.36 -14.78 -7.92
C ARG A 58 2.09 -15.50 -9.23
N PHE A 59 1.21 -14.94 -10.07
CA PHE A 59 1.00 -15.48 -11.42
C PHE A 59 2.28 -15.42 -12.26
N GLN A 60 3.06 -14.33 -12.16
CA GLN A 60 4.36 -14.25 -12.84
C GLN A 60 5.36 -15.30 -12.35
N GLN A 61 5.45 -15.53 -11.05
CA GLN A 61 6.33 -16.58 -10.50
C GLN A 61 5.91 -17.98 -10.94
N ALA A 62 4.62 -18.20 -11.20
CA ALA A 62 4.08 -19.44 -11.77
C ALA A 62 4.24 -19.55 -13.30
N GLY A 63 4.90 -18.59 -13.96
CA GLY A 63 5.20 -18.63 -15.39
C GLY A 63 4.17 -17.94 -16.28
N HIS A 64 3.14 -17.31 -15.73
CA HIS A 64 2.14 -16.54 -16.48
C HIS A 64 2.62 -15.11 -16.75
N ARG A 65 1.94 -14.38 -17.65
CA ARG A 65 2.37 -13.05 -18.11
C ARG A 65 1.45 -11.96 -17.58
N PRO A 66 1.84 -11.23 -16.52
CA PRO A 66 0.99 -10.18 -15.96
C PRO A 66 1.01 -8.92 -16.84
N ILE A 67 -0.14 -8.28 -16.95
CA ILE A 67 -0.34 -6.98 -17.57
C ILE A 67 -0.78 -6.03 -16.46
N ALA A 68 0.09 -5.08 -16.12
CA ALA A 68 -0.25 -3.98 -15.23
C ALA A 68 -0.89 -2.87 -16.07
N LEU A 69 -2.20 -2.73 -16.01
CA LEU A 69 -2.93 -1.71 -16.75
C LEU A 69 -3.08 -0.45 -15.91
N VAL A 70 -2.47 0.65 -16.34
CA VAL A 70 -2.69 1.97 -15.75
C VAL A 70 -3.93 2.60 -16.39
N GLY A 71 -4.85 3.05 -15.54
CA GLY A 71 -6.12 3.62 -15.93
C GLY A 71 -6.05 5.08 -16.34
N GLY A 72 -5.24 5.44 -17.34
CA GLY A 72 -5.10 6.85 -17.77
C GLY A 72 -6.41 7.47 -18.26
N ALA A 73 -7.30 6.70 -18.89
CA ALA A 73 -8.63 7.16 -19.26
C ALA A 73 -9.67 6.92 -18.15
N THR A 74 -9.68 5.73 -17.54
CA THR A 74 -10.63 5.40 -16.45
C THR A 74 -10.45 6.28 -15.22
N GLY A 75 -9.22 6.70 -14.90
CA GLY A 75 -8.89 7.65 -13.85
C GLY A 75 -9.43 9.07 -14.09
N MET A 76 -9.73 9.43 -15.35
CA MET A 76 -10.40 10.70 -15.69
C MET A 76 -11.93 10.63 -15.50
N ILE A 77 -12.49 9.45 -15.27
CA ILE A 77 -13.92 9.20 -15.11
C ILE A 77 -14.25 8.90 -13.64
N GLY A 78 -13.47 8.01 -13.03
CA GLY A 78 -13.58 7.60 -11.63
C GLY A 78 -14.51 6.42 -11.41
N ASP A 79 -13.96 5.34 -10.85
CA ASP A 79 -14.75 4.16 -10.47
C ASP A 79 -15.72 4.44 -9.30
N PRO A 80 -17.04 4.22 -9.45
CA PRO A 80 -18.01 4.33 -8.36
C PRO A 80 -18.00 3.13 -7.39
N SER A 81 -17.35 2.02 -7.74
CA SER A 81 -17.39 0.76 -6.97
C SER A 81 -16.86 0.94 -5.54
N GLY A 82 -17.67 0.56 -4.56
CA GLY A 82 -17.33 0.68 -3.14
C GLY A 82 -17.24 2.12 -2.61
N LYS A 83 -17.75 3.13 -3.34
CA LYS A 83 -17.75 4.55 -2.95
C LYS A 83 -19.15 5.04 -2.63
N LYS A 84 -19.27 5.91 -1.62
CA LYS A 84 -20.54 6.53 -1.20
C LYS A 84 -20.83 7.89 -1.87
N ALA A 85 -19.80 8.56 -2.37
CA ALA A 85 -19.88 9.89 -2.95
C ALA A 85 -19.13 9.94 -4.29
N GLU A 86 -19.53 10.89 -5.14
CA GLU A 86 -18.93 11.13 -6.45
C GLU A 86 -17.47 11.60 -6.32
N ARG A 87 -16.63 11.17 -7.26
CA ARG A 87 -15.21 11.56 -7.28
C ARG A 87 -15.02 12.95 -7.90
N THR A 88 -14.07 13.70 -7.35
CA THR A 88 -13.56 14.90 -8.01
C THR A 88 -12.70 14.48 -9.21
N LEU A 89 -12.99 15.04 -10.37
CA LEU A 89 -12.25 14.76 -11.60
C LEU A 89 -10.92 15.53 -11.60
N ASN A 90 -9.85 14.84 -11.96
CA ASN A 90 -8.52 15.43 -12.11
C ASN A 90 -8.31 15.90 -13.56
N THR A 91 -7.41 16.87 -13.76
CA THR A 91 -7.02 17.29 -15.12
C THR A 91 -6.22 16.19 -15.82
N SER A 92 -6.22 16.21 -17.16
CA SER A 92 -5.45 15.26 -17.98
C SER A 92 -3.96 15.26 -17.63
N ASP A 93 -3.40 16.44 -17.35
CA ASP A 93 -1.98 16.60 -17.02
C ASP A 93 -1.63 15.93 -15.69
N ILE A 94 -2.49 16.09 -14.67
CA ILE A 94 -2.35 15.43 -13.37
C ILE A 94 -2.45 13.90 -13.53
N VAL A 95 -3.47 13.43 -14.26
CA VAL A 95 -3.67 11.99 -14.49
C VAL A 95 -2.48 11.38 -15.22
N LYS A 96 -1.90 12.09 -16.20
CA LYS A 96 -0.69 11.66 -16.90
C LYS A 96 0.53 11.59 -15.96
N GLU A 97 0.77 12.62 -15.17
CA GLU A 97 1.87 12.64 -14.20
C GLU A 97 1.77 11.49 -13.19
N TRP A 98 0.57 11.27 -12.64
CA TRP A 98 0.32 10.20 -11.69
C TRP A 98 0.42 8.82 -12.32
N SER A 99 -0.01 8.68 -13.58
CA SER A 99 0.16 7.45 -14.35
C SER A 99 1.64 7.07 -14.41
N ASP A 100 2.53 8.00 -14.76
CA ASP A 100 3.98 7.73 -14.86
C ASP A 100 4.62 7.41 -13.50
N LYS A 101 4.17 8.05 -12.42
CA LYS A 101 4.61 7.71 -11.05
C LYS A 101 4.18 6.29 -10.64
N ILE A 102 2.93 5.92 -10.91
CA ILE A 102 2.40 4.59 -10.60
C ILE A 102 3.11 3.51 -11.42
N LYS A 103 3.37 3.78 -12.71
CA LYS A 103 4.19 2.91 -13.58
C LYS A 103 5.53 2.57 -12.94
N ASN A 104 6.25 3.58 -12.44
CA ASN A 104 7.54 3.40 -11.76
C ASN A 104 7.45 2.65 -10.41
N GLN A 105 6.29 2.66 -9.76
CA GLN A 105 6.08 1.86 -8.54
C GLN A 105 5.79 0.40 -8.88
N LEU A 106 4.97 0.14 -9.91
CA LEU A 106 4.63 -1.20 -10.38
C LEU A 106 5.87 -1.96 -10.88
N SER A 107 6.84 -1.25 -11.47
CA SER A 107 8.13 -1.83 -11.92
C SER A 107 8.99 -2.43 -10.81
N ARG A 108 8.68 -2.17 -9.53
CA ARG A 108 9.36 -2.80 -8.38
C ARG A 108 8.81 -4.18 -8.03
N PHE A 109 7.59 -4.47 -8.44
CA PHE A 109 6.88 -5.70 -8.05
C PHE A 109 6.86 -6.75 -9.16
N LEU A 110 6.86 -6.33 -10.42
CA LEU A 110 6.82 -7.24 -11.56
C LEU A 110 8.13 -7.15 -12.35
N ASP A 111 8.54 -8.27 -12.94
CA ASP A 111 9.71 -8.32 -13.80
C ASP A 111 9.35 -7.91 -15.23
N PHE A 112 9.93 -6.82 -15.73
CA PHE A 112 9.69 -6.27 -17.06
C PHE A 112 10.84 -6.58 -18.04
N ASP A 113 11.87 -7.34 -17.64
CA ASP A 113 13.01 -7.64 -18.49
C ASP A 113 12.57 -8.42 -19.75
N PRO A 114 12.69 -7.85 -20.96
CA PRO A 114 12.27 -8.51 -22.20
C PRO A 114 13.02 -9.82 -22.48
N SER A 115 14.18 -10.03 -21.87
CA SER A 115 14.95 -11.28 -21.97
C SER A 115 14.47 -12.37 -20.99
N GLY A 116 13.60 -12.02 -20.04
CA GLY A 116 12.97 -12.94 -19.11
C GLY A 116 12.00 -13.93 -19.78
N LYS A 117 11.61 -14.98 -19.05
CA LYS A 117 10.73 -16.04 -19.58
C LYS A 117 9.30 -15.56 -19.85
N ASN A 118 8.81 -14.65 -19.01
CA ASN A 118 7.45 -14.17 -18.97
C ASN A 118 7.39 -12.71 -18.49
N PRO A 119 7.98 -11.78 -19.27
CA PRO A 119 8.00 -10.37 -18.92
C PRO A 119 6.60 -9.83 -18.71
N ALA A 120 6.48 -8.99 -17.69
CA ALA A 120 5.29 -8.20 -17.44
C ALA A 120 5.11 -7.16 -18.55
N VAL A 121 3.86 -6.80 -18.82
CA VAL A 121 3.51 -5.72 -19.75
C VAL A 121 2.92 -4.58 -18.96
N LEU A 122 3.36 -3.37 -19.27
CA LEU A 122 2.79 -2.14 -18.72
C LEU A 122 1.93 -1.50 -19.80
N ALA A 123 0.62 -1.44 -19.56
CA ALA A 123 -0.34 -0.89 -20.51
C ALA A 123 -0.98 0.40 -19.96
N ASN A 124 -1.50 1.24 -20.84
CA ASN A 124 -2.28 2.41 -20.45
C ASN A 124 -3.56 2.47 -21.29
N ASN A 125 -4.73 2.43 -20.66
CA ASN A 125 -5.99 2.45 -21.42
C ASN A 125 -6.28 3.77 -22.13
N PHE A 126 -5.54 4.83 -21.80
CA PHE A 126 -5.58 6.06 -22.58
C PHE A 126 -5.16 5.86 -24.05
N ASP A 127 -4.33 4.84 -24.34
CA ASP A 127 -3.82 4.60 -25.68
C ASP A 127 -4.93 4.20 -26.67
N TRP A 128 -5.94 3.46 -26.21
CA TRP A 128 -7.09 3.06 -27.04
C TRP A 128 -8.38 3.83 -26.73
N ILE A 129 -8.61 4.27 -25.49
CA ILE A 129 -9.81 5.06 -25.15
C ILE A 129 -9.63 6.52 -25.55
N GLY A 130 -8.45 7.10 -25.33
CA GLY A 130 -8.20 8.53 -25.53
C GLY A 130 -8.30 8.98 -27.00
N SER A 131 -8.13 8.04 -27.94
CA SER A 131 -8.27 8.28 -29.39
C SER A 131 -9.63 7.86 -29.96
N MET A 132 -10.51 7.25 -29.14
CA MET A 132 -11.82 6.79 -29.57
C MET A 132 -12.82 7.94 -29.66
N ASP A 133 -13.46 8.10 -30.81
CA ASP A 133 -14.54 9.08 -30.93
C ASP A 133 -15.82 8.60 -30.24
N LEU A 134 -16.63 9.55 -29.79
CA LEU A 134 -17.85 9.28 -29.03
C LEU A 134 -18.84 8.40 -29.80
N ILE A 135 -18.95 8.54 -31.12
CA ILE A 135 -19.90 7.76 -31.92
C ILE A 135 -19.44 6.30 -31.96
N THR A 136 -18.15 6.05 -32.19
CA THR A 136 -17.55 4.72 -32.12
C THR A 136 -17.75 4.10 -30.74
N PHE A 137 -17.49 4.84 -29.65
CA PHE A 137 -17.72 4.37 -28.29
C PHE A 137 -19.18 3.91 -28.09
N LEU A 138 -20.15 4.76 -28.42
CA LEU A 138 -21.57 4.45 -28.22
C LEU A 138 -22.05 3.30 -29.11
N ARG A 139 -21.64 3.29 -30.39
CA ARG A 139 -22.13 2.33 -31.39
C ARG A 139 -21.46 0.96 -31.26
N ASP A 140 -20.16 0.91 -31.01
CA ASP A 140 -19.40 -0.33 -31.12
C ASP A 140 -19.22 -0.99 -29.74
N VAL A 141 -19.19 -0.19 -28.66
CA VAL A 141 -19.09 -0.68 -27.28
C VAL A 141 -20.43 -0.52 -26.54
N GLY A 142 -20.94 0.71 -26.44
CA GLY A 142 -22.10 1.07 -25.61
C GLY A 142 -23.37 0.29 -25.93
N LYS A 143 -23.64 -0.03 -27.20
CA LYS A 143 -24.82 -0.82 -27.63
C LYS A 143 -24.95 -2.18 -26.93
N ASN A 144 -23.85 -2.73 -26.40
CA ASN A 144 -23.82 -4.05 -25.76
C ASN A 144 -24.32 -4.00 -24.30
N PHE A 145 -24.54 -2.81 -23.75
CA PHE A 145 -24.90 -2.58 -22.35
C PHE A 145 -26.35 -2.07 -22.25
N GLY A 146 -27.25 -2.96 -21.83
CA GLY A 146 -28.61 -2.57 -21.50
C GLY A 146 -28.64 -1.78 -20.18
N ILE A 147 -29.37 -0.67 -20.15
CA ILE A 147 -29.49 0.17 -18.93
C ILE A 147 -29.97 -0.65 -17.73
N ASN A 148 -31.00 -1.48 -17.90
CA ASN A 148 -31.52 -2.32 -16.81
C ASN A 148 -30.46 -3.28 -16.24
N TYR A 149 -29.57 -3.81 -17.10
CA TYR A 149 -28.47 -4.67 -16.67
C TYR A 149 -27.46 -3.88 -15.83
N MET A 150 -27.09 -2.67 -16.26
CA MET A 150 -26.15 -1.83 -15.53
C MET A 150 -26.71 -1.38 -14.18
N LEU A 151 -27.99 -0.98 -14.13
CA LEU A 151 -28.66 -0.57 -12.89
C LEU A 151 -28.79 -1.71 -11.88
N ALA A 152 -28.87 -2.96 -12.35
CA ALA A 152 -28.97 -4.14 -11.50
C ALA A 152 -27.64 -4.57 -10.86
N LYS A 153 -26.50 -3.99 -11.27
CA LYS A 153 -25.20 -4.29 -10.64
C LYS A 153 -25.12 -3.63 -9.27
N ASP A 154 -24.75 -4.39 -8.24
CA ASP A 154 -24.73 -3.92 -6.84
C ASP A 154 -23.97 -2.60 -6.63
N THR A 155 -22.86 -2.41 -7.35
CA THR A 155 -22.04 -1.18 -7.29
C THR A 155 -22.80 0.06 -7.75
N VAL A 156 -23.70 -0.08 -8.73
CA VAL A 156 -24.54 1.00 -9.24
C VAL A 156 -25.82 1.10 -8.42
N ALA A 157 -26.47 -0.03 -8.14
CA ALA A 157 -27.73 -0.10 -7.39
C ALA A 157 -27.62 0.61 -6.03
N SER A 158 -26.51 0.40 -5.31
CA SER A 158 -26.25 1.05 -4.02
C SER A 158 -26.02 2.58 -4.08
N ARG A 159 -25.81 3.13 -5.28
CA ARG A 159 -25.55 4.56 -5.53
C ARG A 159 -26.70 5.28 -6.24
N ILE A 160 -27.67 4.56 -6.79
CA ILE A 160 -28.81 5.16 -7.50
C ILE A 160 -29.58 6.15 -6.62
N GLU A 161 -29.85 5.77 -5.37
CA GLU A 161 -30.62 6.61 -4.43
C GLU A 161 -29.86 7.87 -4.03
N SER A 162 -28.52 7.80 -3.92
CA SER A 162 -27.67 8.95 -3.56
C SER A 162 -27.23 9.78 -4.77
N GLY A 163 -27.52 9.33 -5.99
CA GLY A 163 -27.10 9.94 -7.23
C GLY A 163 -25.79 9.36 -7.79
N ILE A 164 -25.83 9.10 -9.11
CA ILE A 164 -24.68 8.72 -9.92
C ILE A 164 -24.76 9.49 -11.25
N SER A 165 -23.66 10.16 -11.64
CA SER A 165 -23.62 10.88 -12.91
C SER A 165 -23.48 9.90 -14.08
N TYR A 166 -23.81 10.37 -15.29
CA TYR A 166 -23.58 9.58 -16.50
C TYR A 166 -22.09 9.22 -16.67
N THR A 167 -21.20 10.12 -16.24
CA THR A 167 -19.74 9.92 -16.22
C THR A 167 -19.38 8.68 -15.40
N GLU A 168 -19.67 8.65 -14.09
CA GLU A 168 -19.38 7.48 -13.23
C GLU A 168 -20.15 6.23 -13.70
N PHE A 169 -21.38 6.38 -14.19
CA PHE A 169 -22.19 5.27 -14.70
C PHE A 169 -21.56 4.61 -15.95
N SER A 170 -20.86 5.39 -16.79
CA SER A 170 -20.17 4.88 -17.98
C SER A 170 -18.87 4.13 -17.69
N TYR A 171 -18.32 4.23 -16.46
CA TYR A 171 -17.05 3.63 -16.07
C TYR A 171 -17.00 2.11 -16.34
N MET A 172 -18.09 1.40 -16.03
CA MET A 172 -18.21 -0.05 -16.25
C MET A 172 -18.02 -0.42 -17.73
N ILE A 173 -18.49 0.42 -18.65
CA ILE A 173 -18.36 0.20 -20.10
C ILE A 173 -16.89 0.32 -20.51
N LEU A 174 -16.19 1.33 -19.98
CA LEU A 174 -14.77 1.57 -20.26
C LEU A 174 -13.88 0.42 -19.75
N GLN A 175 -14.05 0.01 -18.50
CA GLN A 175 -13.30 -1.13 -17.95
C GLN A 175 -13.64 -2.45 -18.67
N SER A 176 -14.89 -2.62 -19.10
CA SER A 176 -15.26 -3.78 -19.92
C SER A 176 -14.54 -3.78 -21.28
N TYR A 177 -14.43 -2.59 -21.89
CA TYR A 177 -13.70 -2.42 -23.15
C TYR A 177 -12.20 -2.67 -22.99
N ASP A 178 -11.60 -2.30 -21.87
CA ASP A 178 -10.20 -2.63 -21.57
C ASP A 178 -9.95 -4.15 -21.64
N PHE A 179 -10.86 -4.96 -21.07
CA PHE A 179 -10.74 -6.41 -21.17
C PHE A 179 -10.85 -6.86 -22.64
N LEU A 180 -11.85 -6.36 -23.37
CA LEU A 180 -12.00 -6.72 -24.79
C LEU A 180 -10.78 -6.35 -25.62
N ASN A 181 -10.21 -5.16 -25.41
CA ASN A 181 -9.03 -4.69 -26.12
C ASN A 181 -7.81 -5.57 -25.81
N LEU A 182 -7.51 -5.80 -24.53
CA LEU A 182 -6.40 -6.67 -24.12
C LEU A 182 -6.61 -8.13 -24.55
N TYR A 183 -7.86 -8.59 -24.62
CA TYR A 183 -8.19 -9.92 -25.15
C TYR A 183 -7.83 -10.02 -26.64
N ARG A 184 -8.15 -8.99 -27.44
CA ARG A 184 -7.88 -8.96 -28.89
C ARG A 184 -6.41 -8.77 -29.22
N GLU A 185 -5.83 -7.70 -28.68
CA GLU A 185 -4.48 -7.24 -29.06
C GLU A 185 -3.39 -8.07 -28.38
N GLU A 186 -3.62 -8.45 -27.11
CA GLU A 186 -2.62 -9.14 -26.32
C GLU A 186 -2.95 -10.63 -26.12
N GLY A 187 -4.16 -11.09 -26.43
CA GLY A 187 -4.58 -12.46 -26.08
C GLY A 187 -4.76 -12.65 -24.57
N CYS A 188 -5.05 -11.58 -23.82
CA CYS A 188 -5.31 -11.64 -22.39
C CYS A 188 -6.55 -12.51 -22.08
N ARG A 189 -6.42 -13.48 -21.18
CA ARG A 189 -7.49 -14.44 -20.85
C ARG A 189 -8.08 -14.28 -19.45
N LEU A 190 -7.43 -13.55 -18.55
CA LEU A 190 -7.85 -13.44 -17.16
C LEU A 190 -7.78 -12.00 -16.65
N GLN A 191 -8.86 -11.51 -16.04
CA GLN A 191 -8.81 -10.29 -15.23
C GLN A 191 -8.79 -10.65 -13.74
N VAL A 192 -7.85 -10.05 -13.01
CA VAL A 192 -7.77 -10.12 -11.55
C VAL A 192 -8.04 -8.74 -10.96
N GLY A 193 -8.84 -8.67 -9.89
CA GLY A 193 -9.11 -7.42 -9.17
C GLY A 193 -9.50 -7.63 -7.71
N GLY A 194 -9.73 -6.54 -6.99
CA GLY A 194 -10.33 -6.61 -5.66
C GLY A 194 -11.78 -7.12 -5.71
N SER A 195 -12.31 -7.59 -4.59
CA SER A 195 -13.68 -8.12 -4.51
C SER A 195 -14.75 -7.11 -4.94
N ASP A 196 -14.49 -5.82 -4.75
CA ASP A 196 -15.33 -4.71 -5.20
C ASP A 196 -15.40 -4.56 -6.73
N GLN A 197 -14.48 -5.19 -7.48
CA GLN A 197 -14.40 -5.11 -8.94
C GLN A 197 -15.20 -6.20 -9.67
N TRP A 198 -15.86 -7.12 -8.95
CA TRP A 198 -16.57 -8.25 -9.55
C TRP A 198 -17.61 -7.84 -10.60
N GLY A 199 -18.36 -6.76 -10.32
CA GLY A 199 -19.37 -6.22 -11.23
C GLY A 199 -18.78 -5.81 -12.58
N ASN A 200 -17.63 -5.13 -12.57
CA ASN A 200 -16.95 -4.64 -13.77
C ASN A 200 -16.22 -5.79 -14.50
N ILE A 201 -15.59 -6.71 -13.78
CA ILE A 201 -14.93 -7.89 -14.35
C ILE A 201 -15.93 -8.73 -15.15
N THR A 202 -17.08 -9.04 -14.55
CA THR A 202 -18.12 -9.84 -15.21
C THR A 202 -18.76 -9.11 -16.39
N ALA A 203 -18.85 -7.78 -16.35
CA ALA A 203 -19.30 -6.98 -17.48
C ALA A 203 -18.31 -7.05 -18.67
N GLY A 204 -17.00 -7.06 -18.40
CA GLY A 204 -15.96 -7.29 -19.40
C GLY A 204 -16.06 -8.67 -20.04
N LEU A 205 -16.26 -9.72 -19.24
CA LEU A 205 -16.48 -11.08 -19.75
C LEU A 205 -17.71 -11.17 -20.65
N GLU A 206 -18.80 -10.51 -20.28
CA GLU A 206 -20.02 -10.48 -21.07
C GLU A 206 -19.84 -9.72 -22.39
N LEU A 207 -19.06 -8.62 -22.38
CA LEU A 207 -18.71 -7.90 -23.60
C LEU A 207 -17.88 -8.78 -24.54
N ILE A 208 -16.86 -9.49 -24.03
CA ILE A 208 -16.05 -10.44 -24.82
C ILE A 208 -16.95 -11.52 -25.42
N ARG A 209 -17.84 -12.12 -24.61
CA ARG A 209 -18.77 -13.17 -25.08
C ARG A 209 -19.69 -12.69 -26.20
N LYS A 210 -20.13 -11.43 -26.17
CA LYS A 210 -20.97 -10.83 -27.23
C LYS A 210 -20.18 -10.44 -28.48
N SER A 211 -18.88 -10.19 -28.33
CA SER A 211 -18.04 -9.61 -29.39
C SER A 211 -17.19 -10.65 -30.12
N GLU A 212 -16.88 -11.78 -29.49
CA GLU A 212 -15.91 -12.76 -29.97
C GLU A 212 -16.53 -14.16 -30.06
N GLU A 213 -16.25 -14.84 -31.18
CA GLU A 213 -16.58 -16.25 -31.32
C GLU A 213 -15.66 -17.11 -30.43
N ASN A 214 -16.20 -18.13 -29.78
CA ASN A 214 -15.46 -19.01 -28.86
C ASN A 214 -14.73 -18.26 -27.72
N ALA A 215 -15.34 -17.19 -27.22
CA ALA A 215 -14.86 -16.41 -26.09
C ALA A 215 -14.44 -17.31 -24.90
N LYS A 216 -13.15 -17.32 -24.60
CA LYS A 216 -12.56 -17.98 -23.42
C LYS A 216 -11.80 -16.95 -22.63
N ALA A 217 -12.49 -16.31 -21.70
CA ALA A 217 -11.93 -15.34 -20.76
C ALA A 217 -12.49 -15.63 -19.36
N PHE A 218 -11.73 -15.29 -18.34
CA PHE A 218 -12.01 -15.60 -16.95
C PHE A 218 -11.87 -14.36 -16.07
N GLY A 219 -12.55 -14.37 -14.94
CA GLY A 219 -12.44 -13.37 -13.88
C GLY A 219 -12.10 -14.04 -12.56
N LEU A 220 -11.23 -13.40 -11.78
CA LEU A 220 -10.88 -13.80 -10.42
C LEU A 220 -10.82 -12.55 -9.54
N THR A 221 -11.38 -12.61 -8.33
CA THR A 221 -11.24 -11.54 -7.34
C THR A 221 -10.50 -12.01 -6.10
N VAL A 222 -9.68 -11.11 -5.56
CA VAL A 222 -9.03 -11.26 -4.26
C VAL A 222 -9.89 -10.61 -3.17
N PRO A 223 -9.83 -11.08 -1.91
CA PRO A 223 -10.66 -10.53 -0.85
C PRO A 223 -10.32 -9.07 -0.56
N LEU A 224 -11.32 -8.32 -0.08
CA LEU A 224 -11.05 -7.02 0.53
C LEU A 224 -10.31 -7.21 1.85
N VAL A 225 -9.18 -6.52 2.02
CA VAL A 225 -8.40 -6.62 3.26
C VAL A 225 -9.13 -5.87 4.37
N THR A 226 -9.49 -6.60 5.42
CA THR A 226 -10.18 -6.10 6.62
C THR A 226 -9.34 -6.34 7.87
N LYS A 227 -9.48 -5.45 8.86
CA LYS A 227 -8.92 -5.64 10.19
C LYS A 227 -9.95 -6.27 11.13
N SER A 228 -9.49 -7.09 12.07
CA SER A 228 -10.36 -7.72 13.08
C SER A 228 -11.02 -6.72 14.05
N ASP A 229 -10.50 -5.50 14.14
CA ASP A 229 -11.07 -4.40 14.94
C ASP A 229 -12.20 -3.62 14.23
N GLY A 230 -12.53 -3.98 12.98
CA GLY A 230 -13.55 -3.32 12.17
C GLY A 230 -13.09 -2.01 11.51
N THR A 231 -11.86 -1.55 11.77
CA THR A 231 -11.30 -0.36 11.11
C THR A 231 -10.82 -0.70 9.69
N LYS A 232 -10.71 0.35 8.85
CA LYS A 232 -10.31 0.16 7.45
C LYS A 232 -8.81 -0.18 7.36
N PHE A 233 -8.48 -1.22 6.59
CA PHE A 233 -7.08 -1.54 6.27
C PHE A 233 -6.41 -0.39 5.50
N GLY A 234 -5.16 -0.09 5.83
CA GLY A 234 -4.37 0.97 5.20
C GLY A 234 -4.82 2.40 5.48
N LYS A 235 -5.69 2.61 6.47
CA LYS A 235 -5.90 3.91 7.09
C LYS A 235 -5.40 3.90 8.53
N THR A 236 -4.55 4.86 8.86
CA THR A 236 -4.17 5.23 10.23
C THR A 236 -4.77 6.59 10.57
N GLU A 237 -4.63 7.03 11.83
CA GLU A 237 -5.02 8.39 12.23
C GLU A 237 -4.31 9.46 11.38
N GLY A 238 -3.09 9.18 10.91
CA GLY A 238 -2.30 10.04 10.02
C GLY A 238 -2.62 9.92 8.52
N GLY A 239 -3.59 9.09 8.11
CA GLY A 239 -4.00 8.95 6.71
C GLY A 239 -3.64 7.61 6.08
N ALA A 240 -3.32 7.61 4.78
CA ALA A 240 -2.97 6.41 4.04
C ALA A 240 -1.50 6.02 4.24
N ILE A 241 -1.22 4.71 4.23
CA ILE A 241 0.15 4.18 4.21
C ILE A 241 0.60 4.04 2.76
N TRP A 242 1.38 5.00 2.28
CA TRP A 242 1.84 5.11 0.90
C TRP A 242 3.04 4.19 0.64
N LEU A 243 3.24 3.82 -0.63
CA LEU A 243 4.44 3.10 -1.07
C LEU A 243 5.60 4.04 -1.42
N ASP A 244 5.30 5.34 -1.61
CA ASP A 244 6.30 6.38 -1.77
C ASP A 244 6.92 6.74 -0.41
N LYS A 245 8.25 6.61 -0.33
CA LYS A 245 9.05 6.86 0.87
C LYS A 245 8.99 8.32 1.36
N GLU A 246 8.69 9.27 0.47
CA GLU A 246 8.56 10.69 0.82
C GLU A 246 7.20 10.98 1.47
N LYS A 247 6.19 10.13 1.22
CA LYS A 247 4.83 10.28 1.77
C LYS A 247 4.61 9.43 3.01
N THR A 248 5.21 8.25 3.05
CA THR A 248 5.29 7.39 4.23
C THR A 248 6.72 6.88 4.34
N THR A 249 7.44 7.28 5.39
CA THR A 249 8.84 6.90 5.55
C THR A 249 8.97 5.38 5.70
N PRO A 250 10.10 4.76 5.31
CA PRO A 250 10.30 3.33 5.53
C PRO A 250 10.13 2.91 6.99
N TYR A 251 10.49 3.79 7.93
CA TYR A 251 10.23 3.59 9.36
C TYR A 251 8.73 3.56 9.68
N GLU A 252 7.94 4.55 9.24
CA GLU A 252 6.48 4.56 9.42
C GLU A 252 5.82 3.32 8.78
N PHE A 253 6.30 2.92 7.59
CA PHE A 253 5.85 1.74 6.87
C PHE A 253 6.14 0.45 7.66
N TYR A 254 7.37 0.28 8.15
CA TYR A 254 7.75 -0.84 9.02
C TYR A 254 6.91 -0.84 10.32
N GLN A 255 6.73 0.33 10.93
CA GLN A 255 5.92 0.50 12.14
C GLN A 255 4.45 0.14 11.92
N PHE A 256 3.88 0.39 10.74
CA PHE A 256 2.53 -0.05 10.42
C PHE A 256 2.41 -1.59 10.52
N TRP A 257 3.34 -2.31 9.90
CA TRP A 257 3.29 -3.79 9.86
C TRP A 257 3.65 -4.44 11.20
N ILE A 258 4.67 -3.93 11.90
CA ILE A 258 5.08 -4.49 13.20
C ILE A 258 3.96 -4.31 14.24
N ASN A 259 3.09 -3.32 14.08
CA ASN A 259 1.96 -3.06 14.97
C ASN A 259 0.66 -3.78 14.57
N THR A 260 0.74 -4.75 13.65
CA THR A 260 -0.39 -5.62 13.31
C THR A 260 -0.87 -6.44 14.51
N ASP A 261 -2.18 -6.51 14.69
CA ASP A 261 -2.87 -7.32 15.71
C ASP A 261 -2.61 -8.82 15.51
N ASP A 262 -2.46 -9.58 16.59
CA ASP A 262 -2.23 -11.02 16.54
C ASP A 262 -3.33 -11.76 15.76
N ARG A 263 -4.56 -11.25 15.77
CA ARG A 263 -5.71 -11.83 15.03
C ARG A 263 -5.61 -11.66 13.52
N ASP A 264 -4.83 -10.68 13.05
CA ASP A 264 -4.72 -10.32 11.64
C ASP A 264 -3.38 -10.74 11.02
N VAL A 265 -2.31 -10.88 11.82
CA VAL A 265 -0.93 -11.01 11.30
C VAL A 265 -0.75 -12.21 10.37
N MET A 266 -1.28 -13.39 10.71
CA MET A 266 -1.12 -14.59 9.87
C MET A 266 -1.88 -14.49 8.55
N LYS A 267 -3.05 -13.85 8.57
CA LYS A 267 -3.80 -13.54 7.34
C LYS A 267 -2.99 -12.59 6.46
N TYR A 268 -2.35 -11.56 7.04
CA TYR A 268 -1.52 -10.63 6.28
C TYR A 268 -0.23 -11.27 5.76
N ILE A 269 0.40 -12.18 6.50
CA ILE A 269 1.52 -12.96 6.00
C ILE A 269 1.09 -13.75 4.76
N LYS A 270 -0.01 -14.51 4.85
CA LYS A 270 -0.55 -15.27 3.71
C LYS A 270 -0.85 -14.37 2.51
N PHE A 271 -1.39 -13.18 2.74
CA PHE A 271 -1.79 -12.24 1.70
C PHE A 271 -0.59 -11.58 1.01
N PHE A 272 0.34 -11.03 1.78
CA PHE A 272 1.31 -10.07 1.28
C PHE A 272 2.74 -10.62 1.13
N THR A 273 3.10 -11.74 1.76
CA THR A 273 4.47 -12.28 1.66
C THR A 273 4.57 -13.44 0.66
N PHE A 274 5.79 -13.75 0.25
CA PHE A 274 6.09 -14.91 -0.61
C PHE A 274 6.68 -16.08 0.17
N MET A 275 6.50 -16.09 1.49
CA MET A 275 6.95 -17.18 2.36
C MET A 275 6.30 -18.50 1.94
N SER A 276 7.06 -19.57 2.08
CA SER A 276 6.62 -20.95 1.85
C SER A 276 5.56 -21.38 2.87
N HIS A 277 4.82 -22.44 2.55
CA HIS A 277 3.78 -22.97 3.45
C HIS A 277 4.39 -23.40 4.79
N ALA A 278 5.57 -24.03 4.77
CA ALA A 278 6.29 -24.47 5.96
C ALA A 278 6.71 -23.29 6.87
N GLU A 279 7.20 -22.19 6.28
CA GLU A 279 7.54 -20.98 7.05
C GLU A 279 6.30 -20.33 7.69
N ILE A 280 5.18 -20.30 6.96
CA ILE A 280 3.91 -19.78 7.48
C ILE A 280 3.40 -20.64 8.63
N GLU A 281 3.40 -21.97 8.49
CA GLU A 281 2.99 -22.91 9.54
C GLU A 281 3.88 -22.81 10.79
N ALA A 282 5.19 -22.63 10.62
CA ALA A 282 6.12 -22.40 11.73
C ALA A 282 5.79 -21.10 12.50
N LEU A 283 5.49 -20.02 11.78
CA LEU A 283 5.08 -18.75 12.39
C LEU A 283 3.72 -18.85 13.08
N GLU A 284 2.78 -19.63 12.55
CA GLU A 284 1.49 -19.91 13.22
C GLU A 284 1.70 -20.61 14.56
N GLN A 285 2.61 -21.59 14.62
CA GLN A 285 2.96 -22.27 15.87
C GLN A 285 3.61 -21.32 16.87
N GLU A 286 4.57 -20.49 16.44
CA GLU A 286 5.25 -19.55 17.32
C GLU A 286 4.33 -18.46 17.85
N LEU A 287 3.39 -17.97 17.03
CA LEU A 287 2.38 -17.01 17.48
C LEU A 287 1.52 -17.55 18.63
N VAL A 288 1.22 -18.86 18.62
CA VAL A 288 0.46 -19.51 19.70
C VAL A 288 1.35 -19.78 20.91
N SER A 289 2.58 -20.24 20.72
CA SER A 289 3.46 -20.66 21.83
C SER A 289 4.20 -19.51 22.51
N SER A 290 4.46 -18.41 21.80
CA SER A 290 5.28 -17.29 22.27
C SER A 290 4.85 -15.94 21.65
N PRO A 291 3.57 -15.53 21.80
CA PRO A 291 3.05 -14.30 21.19
C PRO A 291 3.84 -13.04 21.60
N GLU A 292 4.41 -13.02 22.81
CA GLU A 292 5.21 -11.90 23.33
C GLU A 292 6.47 -11.60 22.50
N LYS A 293 6.99 -12.58 21.75
CA LYS A 293 8.14 -12.39 20.87
C LYS A 293 7.81 -11.61 19.60
N ARG A 294 6.52 -11.60 19.22
CA ARG A 294 5.98 -10.95 18.03
C ARG A 294 6.71 -11.39 16.74
N ALA A 295 7.07 -12.67 16.65
CA ALA A 295 7.85 -13.21 15.52
C ALA A 295 7.12 -13.02 14.18
N ALA A 296 5.81 -13.30 14.14
CA ALA A 296 5.00 -13.11 12.95
C ALA A 296 4.94 -11.64 12.50
N GLN A 297 4.79 -10.69 13.42
CA GLN A 297 4.76 -9.27 13.06
C GLN A 297 6.12 -8.77 12.57
N LYS A 298 7.22 -9.24 13.16
CA LYS A 298 8.58 -8.94 12.69
C LYS A 298 8.78 -9.46 11.28
N ALA A 299 8.49 -10.73 11.04
CA ALA A 299 8.58 -11.34 9.72
C ALA A 299 7.73 -10.57 8.68
N LEU A 300 6.49 -10.21 9.02
CA LEU A 300 5.63 -9.42 8.15
C LEU A 300 6.24 -8.03 7.86
N ALA A 301 6.70 -7.32 8.88
CA ALA A 301 7.27 -5.98 8.73
C ALA A 301 8.57 -6.00 7.91
N GLU A 302 9.44 -6.98 8.15
CA GLU A 302 10.68 -7.19 7.43
C GLU A 302 10.41 -7.48 5.95
N GLU A 303 9.60 -8.50 5.65
CA GLU A 303 9.27 -8.90 4.28
C GLU A 303 8.64 -7.74 3.50
N MET A 304 7.67 -7.03 4.09
CA MET A 304 6.98 -5.95 3.41
C MET A 304 7.87 -4.73 3.19
N THR A 305 8.68 -4.36 4.18
CA THR A 305 9.57 -3.19 4.07
C THR A 305 10.69 -3.47 3.07
N LYS A 306 11.28 -4.67 3.10
CA LYS A 306 12.25 -5.13 2.11
C LYS A 306 11.68 -5.13 0.71
N LEU A 307 10.46 -5.63 0.54
CA LEU A 307 9.80 -5.70 -0.76
C LEU A 307 9.51 -4.31 -1.36
N VAL A 308 9.10 -3.34 -0.55
CA VAL A 308 8.66 -2.02 -1.04
C VAL A 308 9.82 -1.00 -1.10
N HIS A 309 10.70 -1.01 -0.10
CA HIS A 309 11.75 -0.01 0.09
C HIS A 309 13.18 -0.56 -0.02
N GLY A 310 13.35 -1.89 -0.06
CA GLY A 310 14.66 -2.54 -0.20
C GLY A 310 15.40 -2.76 1.13
N GLU A 311 16.48 -3.54 1.07
CA GLU A 311 17.24 -3.99 2.24
C GLU A 311 17.76 -2.84 3.10
N LYS A 312 18.38 -1.83 2.47
CA LYS A 312 18.98 -0.70 3.20
C LYS A 312 17.94 0.07 4.02
N SER A 313 16.74 0.26 3.46
CA SER A 313 15.65 0.94 4.16
C SER A 313 15.04 0.08 5.25
N LEU A 314 15.01 -1.24 5.09
CA LEU A 314 14.65 -2.16 6.17
C LEU A 314 15.66 -2.07 7.33
N ASP A 315 16.96 -2.17 7.06
CA ASP A 315 18.01 -2.09 8.08
C ASP A 315 17.90 -0.78 8.87
N GLN A 316 17.69 0.32 8.16
CA GLN A 316 17.47 1.64 8.75
C GLN A 316 16.22 1.66 9.64
N ALA A 317 15.08 1.14 9.17
CA ALA A 317 13.84 1.11 9.93
C ALA A 317 13.95 0.24 11.19
N ILE A 318 14.65 -0.90 11.11
CA ILE A 318 14.95 -1.77 12.27
C ILE A 318 15.83 -1.01 13.26
N LYS A 319 16.92 -0.37 12.78
CA LYS A 319 17.85 0.38 13.64
C LYS A 319 17.14 1.51 14.39
N ILE A 320 16.32 2.30 13.70
CA ILE A 320 15.51 3.37 14.33
C ILE A 320 14.58 2.76 15.39
N SER A 321 13.88 1.68 15.06
CA SER A 321 12.96 1.00 15.99
C SER A 321 13.68 0.48 17.25
N GLN A 322 14.86 -0.11 17.09
CA GLN A 322 15.68 -0.61 18.19
C GLN A 322 16.23 0.53 19.05
N ALA A 323 16.70 1.63 18.45
CA ALA A 323 17.19 2.80 19.18
C ALA A 323 16.07 3.45 20.01
N LEU A 324 14.87 3.60 19.44
CA LEU A 324 13.70 4.16 20.15
C LEU A 324 13.23 3.28 21.32
N PHE A 325 13.37 1.96 21.18
CA PHE A 325 12.98 1.00 22.22
C PHE A 325 14.03 0.87 23.33
N SER A 326 15.31 0.68 22.97
CA SER A 326 16.43 0.57 23.92
C SER A 326 16.79 1.89 24.59
N GLY A 327 16.51 3.00 23.91
CA GLY A 327 16.94 4.33 24.30
C GLY A 327 18.31 4.72 23.74
N ASN A 328 18.98 3.90 22.91
CA ASN A 328 20.29 4.22 22.34
C ASN A 328 20.21 5.21 21.17
N ILE A 329 19.68 6.41 21.41
CA ILE A 329 19.42 7.40 20.35
C ILE A 329 20.71 7.97 19.75
N LYS A 330 21.79 8.03 20.53
CA LYS A 330 23.11 8.55 20.11
C LYS A 330 23.75 7.79 18.94
N GLU A 331 23.30 6.57 18.64
CA GLU A 331 23.79 5.76 17.51
C GLU A 331 23.08 6.08 16.19
N LEU A 332 22.02 6.90 16.24
CA LEU A 332 21.29 7.33 15.06
C LEU A 332 22.02 8.47 14.36
N THR A 333 21.93 8.49 13.04
CA THR A 333 22.30 9.63 12.19
C THR A 333 21.20 10.69 12.19
N GLY A 334 21.51 11.90 11.74
CA GLY A 334 20.56 13.00 11.61
C GLY A 334 19.35 12.62 10.74
N ASP A 335 19.58 11.93 9.63
CA ASP A 335 18.52 11.48 8.73
C ASP A 335 17.62 10.41 9.39
N GLU A 336 18.20 9.52 10.21
CA GLU A 336 17.46 8.52 10.98
C GLU A 336 16.60 9.17 12.08
N ILE A 337 17.11 10.24 12.71
CA ILE A 337 16.35 11.03 13.68
C ILE A 337 15.20 11.75 12.99
N GLU A 338 15.45 12.39 11.85
CA GLU A 338 14.40 13.09 11.10
C GLU A 338 13.25 12.15 10.71
N GLN A 339 13.57 10.93 10.26
CA GLN A 339 12.54 9.92 9.97
C GLN A 339 11.83 9.40 11.23
N GLY A 340 12.59 9.01 12.26
CA GLY A 340 12.04 8.37 13.46
C GLY A 340 11.24 9.31 14.38
N PHE A 341 11.52 10.61 14.31
CA PHE A 341 10.97 11.64 15.20
C PHE A 341 10.10 12.68 14.47
N LYS A 342 9.74 12.46 13.22
CA LYS A 342 8.92 13.38 12.40
C LYS A 342 7.64 13.87 13.09
N ASP A 343 6.91 12.98 13.79
CA ASP A 343 5.67 13.32 14.49
C ASP A 343 5.87 13.64 15.98
N VAL A 344 7.13 13.67 16.45
CA VAL A 344 7.45 14.00 17.83
C VAL A 344 7.47 15.52 17.98
N PRO A 345 6.95 16.09 19.09
CA PRO A 345 7.02 17.53 19.34
C PRO A 345 8.45 18.05 19.14
N ALA A 346 8.59 19.11 18.34
CA ALA A 346 9.88 19.73 18.04
C ALA A 346 9.98 21.14 18.62
N PHE A 347 11.19 21.54 18.99
CA PHE A 347 11.51 22.91 19.43
C PHE A 347 12.82 23.37 18.79
N THR A 348 12.83 24.59 18.25
CA THR A 348 14.01 25.17 17.59
C THR A 348 14.76 26.09 18.56
N VAL A 349 16.06 25.88 18.68
CA VAL A 349 17.00 26.69 19.46
C VAL A 349 17.81 27.56 18.50
N GLU A 350 17.84 28.86 18.76
CA GLU A 350 18.60 29.86 17.98
C GLU A 350 20.00 30.12 18.56
N GLU A 351 20.20 29.77 19.83
CA GLU A 351 21.45 30.01 20.57
C GLU A 351 22.41 28.82 20.41
N ASP A 352 23.72 29.08 20.39
CA ASP A 352 24.71 28.00 20.29
C ASP A 352 24.74 27.11 21.55
N GLU A 353 24.42 27.69 22.68
CA GLU A 353 24.38 27.03 23.98
C GLU A 353 23.10 27.38 24.71
N ILE A 354 22.46 26.40 25.35
CA ILE A 354 21.27 26.63 26.17
C ILE A 354 21.32 25.78 27.44
N GLY A 355 20.99 26.40 28.58
CA GLY A 355 20.88 25.68 29.85
C GLY A 355 19.74 24.66 29.81
N LEU A 356 19.99 23.43 30.31
CA LEU A 356 19.04 22.32 30.25
C LEU A 356 17.68 22.67 30.87
N ILE A 357 17.67 23.34 32.02
CA ILE A 357 16.43 23.72 32.71
C ILE A 357 15.61 24.73 31.90
N ASP A 358 16.27 25.67 31.25
CA ASP A 358 15.62 26.68 30.42
C ASP A 358 15.08 26.06 29.14
N LEU A 359 15.84 25.18 28.50
CA LEU A 359 15.39 24.40 27.35
C LEU A 359 14.13 23.59 27.68
N LEU A 360 14.13 22.84 28.80
CA LEU A 360 12.98 22.01 29.20
C LEU A 360 11.70 22.82 29.37
N VAL A 361 11.79 24.07 29.83
CA VAL A 361 10.63 24.95 30.02
C VAL A 361 10.24 25.62 28.70
N ASN A 362 11.20 26.13 27.94
CA ASN A 362 10.97 26.82 26.66
C ASN A 362 10.35 25.87 25.62
N ALA A 363 10.84 24.63 25.56
CA ALA A 363 10.29 23.55 24.72
C ALA A 363 8.99 22.96 25.28
N LYS A 364 8.45 23.49 26.39
CA LYS A 364 7.23 23.02 27.08
C LYS A 364 7.30 21.54 27.49
N ILE A 365 8.50 20.99 27.65
CA ILE A 365 8.71 19.63 28.14
C ILE A 365 8.31 19.57 29.62
N SER A 366 8.68 20.57 30.40
CA SER A 366 8.29 20.73 31.82
C SER A 366 7.56 22.06 32.05
N PRO A 367 6.54 22.09 32.94
CA PRO A 367 5.65 23.25 33.09
C PRO A 367 6.28 24.44 33.83
N SER A 368 7.38 24.24 34.54
CA SER A 368 8.08 25.32 35.27
C SER A 368 9.54 24.95 35.55
N LYS A 369 10.40 25.94 35.82
CA LYS A 369 11.81 25.70 36.17
C LYS A 369 11.96 24.85 37.45
N ARG A 370 11.04 25.00 38.41
CA ARG A 370 11.01 24.17 39.64
C ARG A 370 10.78 22.71 39.30
N GLN A 371 9.77 22.42 38.47
CA GLN A 371 9.47 21.05 38.05
C GLN A 371 10.59 20.46 37.19
N ALA A 372 11.17 21.25 36.28
CA ALA A 372 12.29 20.80 35.44
C ALA A 372 13.50 20.37 36.28
N ARG A 373 13.86 21.13 37.33
CA ARG A 373 14.94 20.75 38.25
C ARG A 373 14.62 19.46 39.00
N GLU A 374 13.39 19.31 39.48
CA GLU A 374 12.94 18.09 40.14
C GLU A 374 12.98 16.87 39.19
N ASP A 375 12.49 17.02 37.96
CA ASP A 375 12.52 15.96 36.93
C ASP A 375 13.96 15.52 36.62
N VAL A 376 14.89 16.48 36.48
CA VAL A 376 16.32 16.20 36.23
C VAL A 376 16.96 15.51 37.44
N SER A 377 16.85 16.07 38.65
CA SER A 377 17.44 15.48 39.86
C SER A 377 16.93 14.06 40.13
N ASN A 378 15.65 13.80 39.86
CA ASN A 378 15.04 12.48 40.01
C ASN A 378 15.43 11.49 38.89
N GLY A 379 16.25 11.89 37.91
CA GLY A 379 16.70 11.04 36.80
C GLY A 379 15.60 10.72 35.80
N ALA A 380 14.59 11.58 35.69
CA ALA A 380 13.48 11.42 34.75
C ALA A 380 13.79 12.00 33.35
N VAL A 381 14.89 12.74 33.19
CA VAL A 381 15.31 13.36 31.92
C VAL A 381 16.47 12.59 31.30
N TYR A 382 16.36 12.34 30.00
CA TYR A 382 17.40 11.71 29.18
C TYR A 382 17.71 12.60 27.98
N ILE A 383 18.98 12.69 27.61
CA ILE A 383 19.50 13.43 26.46
C ILE A 383 20.19 12.44 25.56
N ASN A 384 19.72 12.30 24.31
CA ASN A 384 20.22 11.32 23.34
C ASN A 384 20.28 9.88 23.88
N GLY A 385 19.41 9.56 24.85
CA GLY A 385 19.38 8.25 25.49
C GLY A 385 20.06 8.15 26.85
N GLU A 386 20.96 9.07 27.15
CA GLU A 386 21.74 9.07 28.38
C GLU A 386 20.97 9.79 29.49
N ARG A 387 20.88 9.17 30.68
CA ARG A 387 20.20 9.78 31.83
C ARG A 387 21.04 10.97 32.33
N VAL A 388 20.40 12.11 32.56
CA VAL A 388 21.07 13.32 33.06
C VAL A 388 20.45 13.73 34.40
N GLN A 389 21.31 14.01 35.39
CA GLN A 389 20.91 14.49 36.72
C GLN A 389 21.58 15.82 37.10
N GLU A 390 22.41 16.39 36.23
CA GLU A 390 23.09 17.66 36.41
C GLU A 390 22.14 18.81 36.04
N THR A 391 21.68 19.56 37.05
CA THR A 391 20.71 20.65 36.85
C THR A 391 21.32 21.92 36.24
N ASP A 392 22.64 22.03 36.25
CA ASP A 392 23.45 23.10 35.70
C ASP A 392 24.04 22.76 34.32
N LYS A 393 23.71 21.59 33.75
CA LYS A 393 24.15 21.20 32.41
C LYS A 393 23.72 22.24 31.37
N VAL A 394 24.68 22.63 30.54
CA VAL A 394 24.48 23.44 29.33
C VAL A 394 24.61 22.49 28.13
N LEU A 395 23.70 22.61 27.18
CA LEU A 395 23.72 21.84 25.94
C LEU A 395 24.47 22.63 24.87
N GLY A 396 25.55 22.04 24.36
CA GLY A 396 26.44 22.63 23.35
C GLY A 396 26.46 21.86 22.03
N ALA A 397 27.49 22.09 21.21
CA ALA A 397 27.67 21.45 19.91
C ALA A 397 27.88 19.93 20.01
N GLU A 398 28.52 19.48 21.09
CA GLU A 398 28.84 18.08 21.40
C GLU A 398 27.62 17.23 21.73
N ASP A 399 26.52 17.84 22.15
CA ASP A 399 25.25 17.15 22.41
C ASP A 399 24.38 17.04 21.14
N ARG A 400 24.83 17.61 20.01
CA ARG A 400 24.09 17.60 18.75
C ARG A 400 24.50 16.42 17.88
N ILE A 401 23.55 15.54 17.60
CA ILE A 401 23.70 14.45 16.64
C ILE A 401 23.76 15.04 15.23
N ASP A 402 24.83 14.73 14.52
CA ASP A 402 25.21 15.31 13.22
C ASP A 402 25.16 16.85 13.18
N GLY A 403 25.38 17.50 14.33
CA GLY A 403 25.30 18.95 14.46
C GLY A 403 23.90 19.55 14.34
N LYS A 404 22.86 18.72 14.13
CA LYS A 404 21.50 19.17 13.79
C LYS A 404 20.48 18.99 14.90
N PHE A 405 20.57 17.89 15.65
CA PHE A 405 19.48 17.45 16.53
C PHE A 405 19.95 17.02 17.91
N THR A 406 19.12 17.27 18.92
CA THR A 406 19.22 16.64 20.24
C THR A 406 17.86 16.06 20.62
N VAL A 407 17.83 14.83 21.12
CA VAL A 407 16.58 14.18 21.52
C VAL A 407 16.45 14.20 23.03
N ILE A 408 15.42 14.86 23.53
CA ILE A 408 15.07 14.87 24.95
C ILE A 408 13.95 13.86 25.21
N ARG A 409 14.16 12.97 26.18
CA ARG A 409 13.11 12.08 26.68
C ARG A 409 12.82 12.37 28.15
N ARG A 410 11.54 12.62 28.47
CA ARG A 410 11.04 12.71 29.84
C ARG A 410 10.25 11.45 30.21
N GLY A 411 10.65 10.79 31.28
CA GLY A 411 10.06 9.53 31.73
C GLY A 411 10.29 8.40 30.72
N LYS A 412 9.27 7.56 30.50
CA LYS A 412 9.42 6.35 29.66
C LYS A 412 9.17 6.57 28.17
N LYS A 413 8.27 7.50 27.79
CA LYS A 413 7.75 7.59 26.40
C LYS A 413 7.61 9.01 25.85
N LYS A 414 7.82 10.06 26.65
CA LYS A 414 7.63 11.45 26.16
C LYS A 414 8.92 11.94 25.55
N TYR A 415 9.01 11.88 24.23
CA TYR A 415 10.12 12.40 23.45
C TYR A 415 9.83 13.83 22.98
N THR A 416 10.88 14.63 22.80
CA THR A 416 10.85 15.96 22.20
C THR A 416 12.13 16.15 21.41
N LEU A 417 12.01 16.53 20.15
CA LEU A 417 13.12 16.77 19.24
C LEU A 417 13.58 18.23 19.36
N ILE A 418 14.86 18.46 19.59
CA ILE A 418 15.45 19.78 19.62
C ILE A 418 16.22 19.98 18.32
N GLN A 419 15.91 21.07 17.63
CA GLN A 419 16.51 21.44 16.35
C GLN A 419 17.34 22.71 16.54
N TYR A 420 18.50 22.78 15.91
CA TYR A 420 19.37 23.94 15.95
C TYR A 420 19.38 24.62 14.57
N LYS A 421 19.44 25.95 14.54
CA LYS A 421 19.51 26.73 13.30
C LYS A 421 20.93 27.04 12.88
#